data_AF-A0ABD0PT86-F1
#
_entry.id   AF-A0ABD0PT86-F1
#
_cell.length_a   1.000
_cell.length_b   1.000
_cell.length_c   1.000
_cell.angle_alpha   90.00
_cell.angle_beta   90.00
_cell.angle_gamma   90.00
#
_symmetry.space_group_name_H-M   'P 1'
#
loop_
_entity.id
_entity.type
_entity.pdbx_description
1 polymer ?
#
loop_
_entity_poly.entity_id
_entity_poly.type
_entity_poly.pdbx_seq_one_letter_code
_entity_poly.pdbx_strand_id
1 'polypeptide(L)'
;YLSLGETSSLKAPSLPSEPLQRTSSLNGRAYVAAGQAVASLHTMAVLQAYQADLLKDLDKGQGLSSEEVAELDCTTDLATKQAATAMGRAMAAMVVTERHLWVNLADLGKKEKGCLLDAP
;
A
#
# COMPACT_ATOMS: atom_id res chain seq x y z
N TYR A 1 10.47 29.48 -52.73
CA TYR A 1 11.27 29.39 -51.49
C TYR A 1 10.35 28.87 -50.40
N LEU A 2 10.35 27.55 -50.16
CA LEU A 2 9.58 26.95 -49.08
C LEU A 2 10.40 27.12 -47.79
N SER A 3 9.86 27.89 -46.85
CA SER A 3 10.43 28.06 -45.51
C SER A 3 10.43 26.71 -44.80
N LEU A 4 11.62 26.23 -44.44
CA LEU A 4 11.82 25.00 -43.69
C LEU A 4 11.33 25.28 -42.26
N GLY A 5 10.09 24.87 -41.97
CA GLY A 5 9.52 24.94 -40.64
C GLY A 5 10.43 24.26 -39.63
N GLU A 6 10.79 25.00 -38.59
CA GLU A 6 11.60 24.54 -37.48
C GLU A 6 11.00 23.25 -36.92
N THR A 7 11.72 22.15 -37.11
CA THR A 7 11.34 20.88 -36.51
C THR A 7 11.63 20.99 -35.01
N SER A 8 10.54 20.92 -34.25
CA SER A 8 10.54 20.87 -32.78
C SER A 8 11.63 19.92 -32.29
N SER A 9 12.67 20.48 -31.65
CA SER A 9 13.75 19.71 -31.04
C SER A 9 13.17 18.96 -29.84
N LEU A 10 12.74 17.71 -30.05
CA LEU A 10 12.39 16.80 -28.98
C LEU A 10 13.66 16.55 -28.15
N LYS A 11 13.73 17.23 -27.00
CA LYS A 11 14.78 17.09 -25.99
C LYS A 11 14.98 15.60 -25.68
N ALA A 12 16.21 15.11 -25.79
CA ALA A 12 16.54 13.72 -25.52
C ALA A 12 16.00 13.28 -24.15
N PRO A 13 15.46 12.04 -24.02
CA PRO A 13 14.96 11.54 -22.73
C PRO A 13 16.07 11.61 -21.67
N SER A 14 15.85 12.42 -20.63
CA SER A 14 16.74 12.48 -19.48
C SER A 14 16.32 11.45 -18.44
N LEU A 15 17.30 10.82 -17.79
CA LEU A 15 17.03 9.89 -16.68
C LEU A 15 16.19 10.56 -15.58
N PRO A 16 15.36 9.79 -14.85
CA PRO A 16 14.61 10.29 -13.69
C PRO A 16 15.55 10.97 -12.68
N SER A 17 15.16 12.15 -12.21
CA SER A 17 15.89 12.84 -11.16
C SER A 17 15.92 12.01 -9.87
N GLU A 18 16.97 12.15 -9.06
CA GLU A 18 17.09 11.54 -7.73
C GLU A 18 15.80 11.65 -6.88
N PRO A 19 15.17 12.84 -6.78
CA PRO A 19 13.86 12.99 -6.15
C PRO A 19 12.78 12.04 -6.69
N LEU A 20 12.68 11.92 -8.02
CA LEU A 20 11.68 11.08 -8.67
C LEU A 20 11.93 9.59 -8.43
N GLN A 21 13.20 9.18 -8.37
CA GLN A 21 13.57 7.81 -8.02
C GLN A 21 13.16 7.45 -6.58
N ARG A 22 13.36 8.36 -5.62
CA ARG A 22 12.92 8.15 -4.22
C ARG A 22 11.41 8.06 -4.09
N THR A 23 10.68 8.96 -4.75
CA THR A 23 9.21 8.93 -4.81
C THR A 23 8.70 7.62 -5.42
N SER A 24 9.32 7.16 -6.52
CA SER A 24 8.99 5.88 -7.15
C SER A 24 9.21 4.69 -6.22
N SER A 25 10.35 4.66 -5.50
CA SER A 25 10.64 3.67 -4.47
C SER A 25 9.59 3.64 -3.35
N LEU A 26 9.18 4.81 -2.86
CA LEU A 26 8.14 4.94 -1.83
C LEU A 26 6.80 4.39 -2.33
N ASN A 27 6.41 4.70 -3.56
CA ASN A 27 5.20 4.14 -4.18
C ASN A 27 5.29 2.63 -4.33
N GLY A 28 6.45 2.09 -4.74
CA GLY A 28 6.66 0.64 -4.77
C GLY A 28 6.41 -0.03 -3.41
N ARG A 29 6.92 0.57 -2.32
CA ARG A 29 6.64 0.09 -0.96
C ARG A 29 5.16 0.19 -0.59
N ALA A 30 4.50 1.28 -0.94
CA ALA A 30 3.07 1.45 -0.71
C ALA A 30 2.25 0.37 -1.44
N TYR A 31 2.57 0.08 -2.71
CA TYR A 31 1.91 -0.96 -3.49
C TYR A 31 2.12 -2.36 -2.90
N VAL A 32 3.34 -2.71 -2.52
CA VAL A 32 3.62 -4.01 -1.89
C VAL A 32 2.85 -4.15 -0.57
N ALA A 33 2.86 -3.11 0.27
CA ALA A 33 2.13 -3.11 1.54
C ALA A 33 0.61 -3.20 1.34
N ALA A 34 0.06 -2.48 0.36
CA ALA A 34 -1.35 -2.59 0.00
C ALA A 34 -1.69 -3.99 -0.52
N GLY A 35 -0.82 -4.59 -1.34
CA GLY A 35 -0.98 -5.97 -1.81
C GLY A 35 -0.97 -6.98 -0.66
N GLN A 36 -0.09 -6.79 0.34
CA GLN A 36 -0.09 -7.60 1.56
C GLN A 36 -1.40 -7.44 2.35
N ALA A 37 -1.93 -6.23 2.46
CA ALA A 37 -3.22 -6.00 3.12
C ALA A 37 -4.36 -6.74 2.39
N VAL A 38 -4.38 -6.67 1.05
CA VAL A 38 -5.36 -7.39 0.22
C VAL A 38 -5.23 -8.91 0.38
N ALA A 39 -4.01 -9.45 0.42
CA ALA A 39 -3.79 -10.86 0.66
C ALA A 39 -4.33 -11.31 2.04
N SER A 40 -4.08 -10.51 3.10
CA SER A 40 -4.65 -10.78 4.42
C SER A 40 -6.19 -10.69 4.43
N LEU A 41 -6.78 -9.72 3.73
CA LEU A 41 -8.23 -9.61 3.57
C LEU A 41 -8.82 -10.79 2.78
N HIS A 42 -8.11 -11.31 1.78
CA HIS A 42 -8.52 -12.50 1.07
C HIS A 42 -8.56 -13.72 2.01
N THR A 43 -7.54 -13.90 2.86
CA THR A 43 -7.58 -14.93 3.91
C THR A 43 -8.77 -14.75 4.85
N MET A 44 -9.06 -13.51 5.27
CA MET A 44 -10.27 -13.23 6.07
C MET A 44 -11.57 -13.63 5.36
N ALA A 45 -11.69 -13.37 4.06
CA ALA A 45 -12.88 -13.75 3.29
C ALA A 45 -13.07 -15.28 3.23
N VAL A 46 -11.97 -16.04 3.12
CA VAL A 46 -12.01 -17.51 3.22
C VAL A 46 -12.45 -17.97 4.61
N LEU A 47 -11.90 -17.37 5.66
CA LEU A 47 -12.29 -17.68 7.05
C LEU A 47 -13.76 -17.35 7.31
N GLN A 48 -14.29 -16.26 6.75
CA GLN A 48 -15.71 -15.91 6.84
C GLN A 48 -16.62 -16.91 6.11
N ALA A 49 -16.18 -17.44 4.96
CA ALA A 49 -16.92 -18.50 4.27
C ALA A 49 -16.96 -19.79 5.12
N TYR A 50 -15.83 -20.16 5.73
CA TYR A 50 -15.76 -21.28 6.65
C TYR A 50 -16.65 -21.06 7.89
N GLN A 51 -16.63 -19.86 8.48
CA GLN A 51 -17.51 -19.48 9.58
C GLN A 51 -18.99 -19.63 9.18
N ALA A 52 -19.36 -19.24 7.97
CA ALA A 52 -20.73 -19.40 7.48
C ALA A 52 -21.15 -20.87 7.34
N ASP A 53 -20.22 -21.77 7.00
CA ASP A 53 -20.49 -23.20 6.95
C ASP A 53 -20.64 -23.82 8.34
N LEU A 54 -19.77 -23.45 9.29
CA LEU A 54 -19.91 -23.87 10.69
C LEU A 54 -21.25 -23.42 11.29
N LEU A 55 -21.70 -22.20 10.97
CA LEU A 55 -23.01 -21.71 11.40
C LEU A 55 -24.18 -22.52 10.82
N LYS A 56 -24.08 -22.99 9.57
CA LYS A 56 -25.10 -23.88 8.98
C LYS A 56 -25.14 -25.22 9.67
N ASP A 57 -23.99 -25.76 10.07
CA ASP A 57 -23.94 -27.05 10.75
C ASP A 57 -24.49 -26.96 12.18
N LEU A 58 -24.23 -25.83 12.86
CA LEU A 58 -24.87 -25.51 14.14
C LEU A 58 -26.40 -25.43 14.03
N ASP A 59 -26.93 -24.79 12.98
CA ASP A 59 -28.38 -24.71 12.71
C ASP A 59 -29.02 -26.08 12.47
N LYS A 60 -28.27 -27.04 11.90
CA LYS A 60 -28.69 -28.44 11.73
C LYS A 60 -28.61 -29.26 13.03
N GLY A 61 -28.19 -28.66 14.15
CA GLY A 61 -28.01 -29.32 15.44
C GLY A 61 -26.70 -30.08 15.58
N GLN A 62 -25.73 -29.88 14.67
CA GLN A 62 -24.39 -30.42 14.80
C GLN A 62 -23.56 -29.52 15.74
N GLY A 63 -22.91 -30.12 16.73
CA GLY A 63 -22.04 -29.38 17.64
C GLY A 63 -20.75 -28.92 16.96
N LEU A 64 -20.18 -27.80 17.41
CA LEU A 64 -18.85 -27.33 17.04
C LEU A 64 -17.85 -27.77 18.12
N SER A 65 -16.65 -28.21 17.73
CA SER A 65 -15.60 -28.44 18.71
C SER A 65 -15.04 -27.11 19.22
N SER A 66 -14.62 -27.08 20.49
CA SER A 66 -13.99 -25.89 21.06
C SER A 66 -12.65 -25.55 20.38
N GLU A 67 -12.00 -26.53 19.74
CA GLU A 67 -10.73 -26.36 19.05
C GLU A 67 -10.91 -25.67 17.71
N GLU A 68 -11.90 -26.08 16.90
CA GLU A 68 -12.24 -25.45 15.61
C GLU A 68 -12.61 -23.97 15.79
N VAL A 69 -13.38 -23.65 16.84
CA VAL A 69 -13.76 -22.26 17.14
C VAL A 69 -12.54 -21.43 17.55
N ALA A 70 -11.67 -21.98 18.41
CA ALA A 70 -10.48 -21.27 18.87
C ALA A 70 -9.48 -21.02 17.73
N GLU A 71 -9.29 -21.99 16.83
CA GLU A 71 -8.43 -21.84 15.65
C GLU A 71 -9.00 -20.80 14.68
N LEU A 72 -10.31 -20.84 14.41
CA LEU A 72 -10.97 -19.87 13.55
C LEU A 72 -10.88 -18.44 14.11
N ASP A 73 -11.10 -18.26 15.41
CA ASP A 73 -10.98 -16.95 16.06
C ASP A 73 -9.54 -16.43 16.01
N CYS A 74 -8.57 -17.27 16.35
CA CYS A 74 -7.15 -16.89 16.35
C CYS A 74 -6.65 -16.54 14.95
N THR A 75 -7.01 -17.33 13.94
CA THR A 75 -6.61 -17.08 12.54
C THR A 75 -7.28 -15.82 11.99
N THR A 76 -8.54 -15.58 12.33
CA THR A 76 -9.28 -14.37 11.93
C THR A 76 -8.70 -13.11 12.56
N ASP A 77 -8.39 -13.14 13.86
CA ASP A 77 -7.75 -12.04 14.58
C ASP A 77 -6.38 -11.72 13.97
N LEU A 78 -5.56 -12.74 13.71
CA LEU A 78 -4.25 -12.57 13.08
C LEU A 78 -4.36 -11.96 11.68
N ALA A 79 -5.26 -12.46 10.83
CA ALA A 79 -5.48 -11.95 9.48
C ALA A 79 -5.94 -10.48 9.50
N THR A 80 -6.83 -10.12 10.44
CA THR A 80 -7.29 -8.74 10.65
C THR A 80 -6.15 -7.82 11.06
N LYS A 81 -5.34 -8.23 12.05
CA LYS A 81 -4.17 -7.46 12.51
C LYS A 81 -3.14 -7.28 11.40
N GLN A 82 -2.87 -8.31 10.61
CA GLN A 82 -1.96 -8.22 9.46
C GLN A 82 -2.50 -7.27 8.39
N ALA A 83 -3.78 -7.34 8.05
CA ALA A 83 -4.42 -6.44 7.08
C ALA A 83 -4.30 -4.98 7.54
N ALA A 84 -4.69 -4.69 8.78
CA ALA A 84 -4.62 -3.35 9.35
C ALA A 84 -3.18 -2.81 9.38
N THR A 85 -2.22 -3.63 9.82
CA THR A 85 -0.81 -3.22 9.89
C THR A 85 -0.23 -2.98 8.50
N ALA A 86 -0.53 -3.84 7.53
CA ALA A 86 -0.09 -3.68 6.15
C ALA A 86 -0.69 -2.43 5.50
N MET A 87 -1.97 -2.16 5.73
CA MET A 87 -2.62 -0.93 5.27
C MET A 87 -1.99 0.31 5.91
N GLY A 88 -1.70 0.27 7.22
CA GLY A 88 -1.00 1.35 7.92
C GLY A 88 0.37 1.65 7.31
N ARG A 89 1.15 0.60 6.96
CA ARG A 89 2.42 0.77 6.24
C ARG A 89 2.23 1.39 4.85
N ALA A 90 1.19 0.98 4.13
CA ALA A 90 0.88 1.55 2.81
C ALA A 90 0.54 3.05 2.92
N MET A 91 -0.30 3.42 3.88
CA MET A 91 -0.66 4.82 4.14
C MET A 91 0.55 5.65 4.54
N ALA A 92 1.38 5.16 5.46
CA ALA A 92 2.60 5.86 5.87
C ALA A 92 3.53 6.10 4.67
N ALA A 93 3.72 5.09 3.80
CA ALA A 93 4.52 5.24 2.59
C ALA A 93 3.93 6.30 1.63
N MET A 94 2.60 6.33 1.43
CA MET A 94 1.94 7.34 0.60
C MET A 94 2.07 8.75 1.19
N VAL A 95 1.92 8.94 2.50
CA VAL A 95 2.10 10.25 3.14
C VAL A 95 3.53 10.76 2.93
N VAL A 96 4.53 9.89 3.05
CA VAL A 96 5.93 10.23 2.79
C VAL A 96 6.16 10.54 1.30
N THR A 97 5.50 9.83 0.37
CA THR A 97 5.51 10.15 -1.07
C THR A 97 4.96 11.55 -1.33
N GLU A 98 3.76 11.86 -0.82
CA GLU A 98 3.12 13.17 -0.99
C GLU A 98 4.03 14.28 -0.46
N ARG A 99 4.58 14.09 0.73
CA ARG A 99 5.54 15.01 1.33
C ARG A 99 6.78 15.21 0.45
N HIS A 100 7.34 14.13 -0.09
CA HIS A 100 8.47 14.21 -1.02
C HIS A 100 8.11 14.99 -2.28
N LEU A 101 6.93 14.79 -2.86
CA LEU A 101 6.49 15.53 -4.05
C LEU A 101 6.39 17.02 -3.76
N TRP A 102 5.66 17.40 -2.71
CA TRP A 102 5.43 18.81 -2.36
C TRP A 102 6.72 19.54 -1.99
N VAL A 103 7.59 18.94 -1.17
CA VAL A 103 8.87 19.56 -0.78
C VAL A 103 9.84 19.70 -1.96
N ASN A 104 9.83 18.75 -2.90
CA ASN A 104 10.68 18.85 -4.09
C ASN A 104 10.19 19.93 -5.07
N LEU A 105 8.88 20.12 -5.20
CA LEU A 105 8.26 21.17 -6.02
C LEU A 105 8.35 22.56 -5.39
N ALA A 106 8.43 22.64 -4.06
CA ALA A 106 8.58 23.91 -3.37
C ALA A 106 9.96 24.55 -3.67
N ASP A 107 9.97 25.88 -3.83
CA ASP A 107 11.18 26.68 -4.05
C ASP A 107 11.92 26.94 -2.72
N LEU A 108 12.36 25.84 -2.09
CA LEU A 108 13.02 25.84 -0.78
C LEU A 108 14.52 25.56 -0.91
N GLY A 109 15.31 26.06 0.05
CA GLY A 109 16.72 25.74 0.15
C GLY A 109 16.96 24.26 0.50
N LYS A 110 18.08 23.67 0.05
CA LYS A 110 18.40 22.24 0.31
C LYS A 110 18.34 21.86 1.80
N LYS A 111 18.75 22.76 2.69
CA LYS A 111 18.73 22.54 4.15
C LYS A 111 17.30 22.43 4.69
N GLU A 112 16.40 23.29 4.21
CA GLU A 112 14.99 23.32 4.59
C GLU A 112 14.27 22.08 4.05
N LYS A 113 14.57 21.69 2.81
CA LYS A 113 14.06 20.45 2.20
C LYS A 113 14.44 19.23 3.04
N GLY A 114 15.71 19.11 3.45
CA GLY A 114 16.16 17.99 4.30
C GLY A 114 15.38 17.90 5.60
N CYS A 115 15.31 19.00 6.37
CA CYS A 115 14.57 19.03 7.63
C CYS A 115 13.08 18.69 7.47
N LEU A 116 12.46 19.15 6.37
CA LEU A 116 11.08 18.81 6.09
C LEU A 116 10.91 17.36 5.67
N LEU A 117 11.83 16.71 4.94
CA LEU A 117 11.67 15.31 4.55
C LEU A 117 11.84 14.33 5.71
N ASP A 118 12.62 14.70 6.73
CA ASP A 118 12.97 13.84 7.87
C ASP A 118 12.00 13.94 9.06
N ALA A 119 11.01 14.85 9.01
CA ALA A 119 10.09 14.99 10.12
C ALA A 119 9.11 13.81 10.20
N PRO A 120 8.66 13.44 11.42
CA PRO A 120 7.78 12.31 11.66
C PRO A 120 6.42 12.46 10.95
#